data_AF-A0AAW0P8J8-F1
#
_entry.id   AF-A0AAW0P8J8-F1
#
_cell.length_a   1.000
_cell.length_b   1.000
_cell.length_c   1.000
_cell.angle_alpha   90.00
_cell.angle_beta   90.00
_cell.angle_gamma   90.00
#
_symmetry.space_group_name_H-M   'P 1'
#
loop_
_entity.id
_entity.type
_entity.pdbx_description
1 polymer ?
#
loop_
_entity_poly.entity_id
_entity_poly.type
_entity_poly.pdbx_seq_one_letter_code
_entity_poly.pdbx_strand_id
1 'polypeptide(L)'
;MPRPQQDKNTTAAKANASSQPEQANANDNATASRDLEILKAIRELRAELKEDTKQSMSKLSKEINDKLGELGEEINGKLDNAVSKIQDLTERMEEAETRTIQIESWTLEATTVLSACLEQQRKLQAKVTDLESRSRRNNVRIFGLPEGVEENSVPRFIESFLTEQLQLPGGSDLKIQRAHRSLTNKPPPEAPPRAIIVNFLEYSTKEMILREAWKKKIQMGSKTVYFDHDYPLRLSQDAKSTPVLRKYLKKRNTVSDSVYQHEDSLGIWHTYLLLRAGRLQRAAATWIPSGIASLRRQRDQRSGTTTGASGMATGGKQQSSNSAESKS
;
A
#
# COMPACT_ATOMS: atom_id res chain seq x y z
N MET A 1 -8.23 -60.50 2.68
CA MET A 1 -9.31 -61.50 2.78
C MET A 1 -9.07 -62.57 1.70
N PRO A 2 -9.29 -63.85 2.00
CA PRO A 2 -8.48 -64.98 1.52
C PRO A 2 -9.08 -65.74 0.33
N ARG A 3 -8.22 -66.51 -0.37
CA ARG A 3 -8.63 -67.63 -1.24
C ARG A 3 -9.30 -68.73 -0.41
N PRO A 4 -10.43 -69.29 -0.84
CA PRO A 4 -10.91 -70.59 -0.37
C PRO A 4 -10.42 -71.73 -1.26
N GLN A 5 -10.04 -72.81 -0.59
CA GLN A 5 -9.66 -74.12 -1.13
C GLN A 5 -10.88 -74.84 -1.74
N GLN A 6 -10.65 -75.62 -2.80
CA GLN A 6 -11.63 -76.56 -3.35
C GLN A 6 -11.28 -77.99 -2.88
N ASP A 7 -12.10 -78.54 -1.99
CA ASP A 7 -12.18 -79.97 -1.73
C ASP A 7 -13.18 -80.60 -2.71
N LYS A 8 -12.78 -81.67 -3.40
CA LYS A 8 -13.68 -82.55 -4.15
C LYS A 8 -13.68 -83.94 -3.54
N ASN A 9 -14.74 -84.20 -2.79
CA ASN A 9 -15.17 -85.49 -2.29
C ASN A 9 -15.66 -86.36 -3.47
N THR A 10 -15.19 -87.60 -3.58
CA THR A 10 -15.73 -88.61 -4.51
C THR A 10 -16.03 -89.87 -3.70
N THR A 11 -17.31 -90.10 -3.42
CA THR A 11 -17.80 -91.34 -2.79
C THR A 11 -18.42 -92.24 -3.84
N ALA A 12 -18.03 -93.50 -3.78
CA ALA A 12 -18.44 -94.59 -4.65
C ALA A 12 -19.94 -94.90 -4.57
N ALA A 13 -20.50 -95.32 -5.69
CA ALA A 13 -21.68 -96.18 -5.72
C ALA A 13 -21.55 -97.14 -6.90
N LYS A 14 -21.25 -98.40 -6.59
CA LYS A 14 -21.26 -99.54 -7.53
C LYS A 14 -22.20 -100.57 -6.93
N ALA A 15 -23.43 -100.62 -7.42
CA ALA A 15 -24.38 -101.68 -7.14
C ALA A 15 -24.52 -102.51 -8.43
N ASN A 16 -24.26 -103.81 -8.33
CA ASN A 16 -24.50 -104.78 -9.40
C ASN A 16 -25.32 -105.93 -8.78
N ALA A 17 -26.51 -106.17 -9.32
CA ALA A 17 -27.40 -107.25 -8.94
C ALA A 17 -27.50 -108.25 -10.10
N SER A 18 -27.38 -109.52 -9.73
CA SER A 18 -27.41 -110.73 -10.53
C SER A 18 -28.69 -110.91 -11.35
N SER A 19 -28.57 -111.34 -12.61
CA SER A 19 -29.32 -112.49 -13.18
C SER A 19 -28.94 -112.76 -14.64
N GLN A 20 -28.68 -114.02 -14.94
CA GLN A 20 -28.50 -114.65 -16.26
C GLN A 20 -29.61 -115.72 -16.40
N PRO A 21 -29.85 -116.34 -17.59
CA PRO A 21 -29.44 -115.95 -18.95
C PRO A 21 -30.53 -116.16 -20.04
N GLU A 22 -30.14 -115.78 -21.27
CA GLU A 22 -30.53 -116.37 -22.57
C GLU A 22 -31.92 -116.10 -23.17
N GLN A 23 -31.96 -115.25 -24.21
CA GLN A 23 -32.12 -115.66 -25.63
C GLN A 23 -32.07 -114.43 -26.55
N ALA A 24 -31.29 -114.52 -27.63
CA ALA A 24 -31.05 -113.44 -28.60
C ALA A 24 -32.22 -113.26 -29.57
N ASN A 25 -32.60 -112.01 -29.92
CA ASN A 25 -33.24 -111.71 -31.20
C ASN A 25 -33.25 -110.21 -31.61
N ALA A 26 -32.35 -109.89 -32.54
CA ALA A 26 -32.51 -109.07 -33.76
C ALA A 26 -33.05 -107.61 -33.77
N ASN A 27 -33.56 -107.01 -32.68
CA ASN A 27 -34.15 -105.65 -32.75
C ASN A 27 -33.39 -104.53 -31.98
N ASP A 28 -32.40 -104.86 -31.15
CA ASP A 28 -31.59 -103.88 -30.39
C ASP A 28 -30.50 -103.19 -31.23
N ASN A 29 -30.20 -103.70 -32.42
CA ASN A 29 -29.12 -103.19 -33.27
C ASN A 29 -29.50 -101.89 -34.01
N ALA A 30 -30.80 -101.65 -34.24
CA ALA A 30 -31.27 -100.44 -34.92
C ALA A 30 -31.39 -99.24 -33.94
N THR A 31 -31.85 -99.46 -32.71
CA THR A 31 -31.97 -98.43 -31.66
C THR A 31 -30.60 -98.06 -31.07
N ALA A 32 -29.73 -99.04 -30.81
CA ALA A 32 -28.35 -98.79 -30.37
C ALA A 32 -27.50 -98.07 -31.43
N SER A 33 -27.74 -98.33 -32.72
CA SER A 33 -27.10 -97.58 -33.83
C SER A 33 -27.57 -96.12 -33.87
N ARG A 34 -28.88 -95.88 -33.64
CA ARG A 34 -29.46 -94.52 -33.62
C ARG A 34 -28.98 -93.70 -32.43
N ASP A 35 -28.88 -94.31 -31.26
CA ASP A 35 -28.34 -93.66 -30.05
C ASP A 35 -26.82 -93.41 -30.15
N LEU A 36 -26.08 -94.32 -30.80
CA LEU A 36 -24.65 -94.13 -31.11
C LEU A 36 -24.44 -92.97 -32.11
N GLU A 37 -25.33 -92.80 -33.07
CA GLU A 37 -25.36 -91.66 -34.00
C GLU A 37 -25.69 -90.35 -33.28
N ILE A 38 -26.69 -90.34 -32.39
CA ILE A 38 -27.05 -89.16 -31.58
C ILE A 38 -25.90 -88.76 -30.65
N LEU A 39 -25.23 -89.73 -30.01
CA LEU A 39 -24.08 -89.46 -29.15
C LEU A 39 -22.87 -88.95 -29.93
N LYS A 40 -22.67 -89.40 -31.18
CA LYS A 40 -21.66 -88.84 -32.08
C LYS A 40 -21.99 -87.38 -32.43
N ALA A 41 -23.23 -87.09 -32.82
CA ALA A 41 -23.68 -85.74 -33.14
C ALA A 41 -23.57 -84.78 -31.95
N ILE A 42 -23.90 -85.22 -30.72
CA ILE A 42 -23.73 -84.39 -29.52
C ILE A 42 -22.26 -84.12 -29.21
N ARG A 43 -21.36 -85.10 -29.43
CA ARG A 43 -19.92 -84.89 -29.25
C ARG A 43 -19.36 -83.91 -30.28
N GLU A 44 -19.84 -84.00 -31.52
CA GLU A 44 -19.45 -83.13 -32.62
C GLU A 44 -19.94 -81.69 -32.37
N LEU A 45 -21.22 -81.50 -32.05
CA LEU A 45 -21.78 -80.21 -31.63
C LEU A 45 -21.07 -79.63 -30.40
N ARG A 46 -20.68 -80.46 -29.42
CA ARG A 46 -19.92 -80.00 -28.25
C ARG A 46 -18.50 -79.56 -28.64
N ALA A 47 -17.87 -80.25 -29.58
CA ALA A 47 -16.54 -79.88 -30.07
C ALA A 47 -16.59 -78.58 -30.87
N GLU A 48 -17.59 -78.43 -31.75
CA GLU A 48 -17.87 -77.20 -32.50
C GLU A 48 -18.15 -76.03 -31.54
N LEU A 49 -19.05 -76.20 -30.56
CA LEU A 49 -19.35 -75.15 -29.57
C LEU A 49 -18.12 -74.77 -28.75
N LYS A 50 -17.27 -75.74 -28.39
CA LYS A 50 -16.03 -75.48 -27.65
C LYS A 50 -15.01 -74.73 -28.51
N GLU A 51 -14.96 -75.01 -29.80
CA GLU A 51 -14.09 -74.32 -30.74
C GLU A 51 -14.61 -72.91 -31.05
N ASP A 52 -15.91 -72.73 -31.30
CA ASP A 52 -16.56 -71.43 -31.49
C ASP A 52 -16.42 -70.53 -30.27
N THR A 53 -16.59 -71.07 -29.06
CA THR A 53 -16.38 -70.31 -27.82
C THR A 53 -14.91 -69.94 -27.63
N LYS A 54 -13.96 -70.83 -27.96
CA LYS A 54 -12.52 -70.53 -27.93
C LYS A 54 -12.14 -69.46 -28.95
N GLN A 55 -12.70 -69.52 -30.16
CA GLN A 55 -12.49 -68.52 -31.21
C GLN A 55 -13.14 -67.18 -30.84
N SER A 56 -14.31 -67.19 -30.23
CA SER A 56 -14.98 -65.98 -29.75
C SER A 56 -14.18 -65.34 -28.61
N MET A 57 -13.70 -66.13 -27.65
CA MET A 57 -12.85 -65.64 -26.56
C MET A 57 -11.50 -65.13 -27.05
N SER A 58 -10.88 -65.77 -28.05
CA SER A 58 -9.61 -65.28 -28.62
C SER A 58 -9.81 -63.96 -29.37
N LYS A 59 -10.90 -63.82 -30.12
CA LYS A 59 -11.28 -62.55 -30.78
C LYS A 59 -11.53 -61.44 -29.76
N LEU A 60 -12.35 -61.68 -28.74
CA LEU A 60 -12.62 -60.72 -27.68
C LEU A 60 -11.36 -60.33 -26.91
N SER A 61 -10.51 -61.30 -26.56
CA SER A 61 -9.25 -61.01 -25.86
C SER A 61 -8.32 -60.16 -26.71
N LYS A 62 -8.31 -60.36 -28.03
CA LYS A 62 -7.53 -59.53 -28.95
C LYS A 62 -8.09 -58.11 -29.03
N GLU A 63 -9.40 -57.97 -29.22
CA GLU A 63 -10.06 -56.66 -29.31
C GLU A 63 -9.91 -55.84 -28.01
N ILE A 64 -10.00 -56.48 -26.85
CA ILE A 64 -9.75 -55.83 -25.55
C ILE A 64 -8.30 -55.35 -25.45
N ASN A 65 -7.32 -56.18 -25.85
CA ASN A 65 -5.91 -55.78 -25.81
C ASN A 65 -5.62 -54.64 -26.80
N ASP A 66 -6.21 -54.68 -28.00
CA ASP A 66 -6.07 -53.63 -29.01
C ASP A 66 -6.66 -52.31 -28.48
N LYS A 67 -7.88 -52.33 -27.91
CA LYS A 67 -8.52 -51.14 -27.31
C LYS A 67 -7.79 -50.60 -26.09
N LEU A 68 -7.25 -51.46 -25.24
CA LEU A 68 -6.43 -51.05 -24.10
C LEU A 68 -5.11 -50.42 -24.56
N GLY A 69 -4.51 -50.95 -25.63
CA GLY A 69 -3.32 -50.37 -26.28
C GLY A 69 -3.61 -48.98 -26.83
N GLU A 70 -4.66 -48.84 -27.65
CA GLU A 70 -5.10 -47.54 -28.21
C GLU A 70 -5.37 -46.51 -27.10
N LEU A 71 -6.09 -46.90 -26.03
CA LEU A 71 -6.37 -46.03 -24.90
C LEU A 71 -5.07 -45.65 -24.15
N GLY A 72 -4.15 -46.59 -23.98
CA GLY A 72 -2.85 -46.36 -23.35
C GLY A 72 -2.02 -45.34 -24.13
N GLU A 73 -1.99 -45.45 -25.45
CA GLU A 73 -1.33 -44.50 -26.34
C GLU A 73 -2.00 -43.12 -26.30
N GLU A 74 -3.33 -43.05 -26.32
CA GLU A 74 -4.07 -41.79 -26.22
C GLU A 74 -3.83 -41.08 -24.88
N ILE A 75 -3.85 -41.83 -23.77
CA ILE A 75 -3.56 -41.30 -22.44
C ILE A 75 -2.12 -40.80 -22.35
N ASN A 76 -1.15 -41.58 -22.84
CA ASN A 76 0.25 -41.16 -22.86
C ASN A 76 0.45 -39.89 -23.70
N GLY A 77 -0.16 -39.81 -24.89
CA GLY A 77 -0.08 -38.61 -25.72
C GLY A 77 -0.71 -37.37 -25.07
N LYS A 78 -1.84 -37.54 -24.36
CA LYS A 78 -2.44 -36.45 -23.57
C LYS A 78 -1.57 -36.06 -22.38
N LEU A 79 -0.94 -37.02 -21.71
CA LEU A 79 -0.05 -36.79 -20.58
C LEU A 79 1.21 -36.03 -21.03
N ASP A 80 1.84 -36.44 -22.12
CA ASP A 80 3.02 -35.77 -22.69
C ASP A 80 2.69 -34.33 -23.09
N ASN A 81 1.53 -34.11 -23.72
CA ASN A 81 1.06 -32.76 -24.04
C ASN A 81 0.82 -31.91 -22.78
N ALA A 82 0.22 -32.50 -21.73
CA ALA A 82 0.01 -31.82 -20.46
C ALA A 82 1.35 -31.45 -19.78
N VAL A 83 2.31 -32.38 -19.78
CA VAL A 83 3.66 -32.14 -19.24
C VAL A 83 4.36 -31.01 -20.01
N SER A 84 4.30 -31.02 -21.34
CA SER A 84 4.88 -29.95 -22.17
C SER A 84 4.23 -28.59 -21.90
N LYS A 85 2.91 -28.52 -21.75
CA LYS A 85 2.20 -27.27 -21.38
C LYS A 85 2.56 -26.80 -19.98
N ILE A 86 2.73 -27.71 -19.01
CA ILE A 86 3.16 -27.36 -17.65
C ILE A 86 4.58 -26.78 -17.68
N GLN A 87 5.48 -27.33 -18.49
CA GLN A 87 6.83 -26.79 -18.69
C GLN A 87 6.79 -25.37 -19.27
N ASP A 88 6.05 -25.14 -20.37
CA ASP A 88 5.87 -23.79 -20.96
C ASP A 88 5.31 -22.78 -19.95
N LEU A 89 4.28 -23.19 -19.18
CA LEU A 89 3.69 -22.33 -18.15
C LEU A 89 4.67 -22.04 -17.02
N THR A 90 5.53 -23.00 -16.65
CA THR A 90 6.55 -22.82 -15.61
C THR A 90 7.58 -21.80 -16.06
N GLU A 91 8.09 -21.92 -17.29
CA GLU A 91 9.06 -20.96 -17.86
C GLU A 91 8.47 -19.55 -17.93
N ARG A 92 7.23 -19.41 -18.41
CA ARG A 92 6.54 -18.12 -18.46
C ARG A 92 6.26 -17.53 -17.08
N MET A 93 6.02 -18.39 -16.09
CA MET A 93 5.82 -17.97 -14.70
C MET A 93 7.14 -17.44 -14.11
N GLU A 94 8.25 -18.14 -14.30
CA GLU A 94 9.58 -17.69 -13.85
C GLU A 94 9.98 -16.34 -14.48
N GLU A 95 9.67 -16.15 -15.77
CA GLU A 95 9.91 -14.88 -16.46
C GLU A 95 9.04 -13.75 -15.87
N ALA A 96 7.76 -14.02 -15.60
CA ALA A 96 6.84 -13.06 -15.01
C ALA A 96 7.23 -12.70 -13.57
N GLU A 97 7.68 -13.67 -12.77
CA GLU A 97 8.21 -13.46 -11.43
C GLU A 97 9.46 -12.58 -11.47
N THR A 98 10.39 -12.87 -12.38
CA THR A 98 11.61 -12.08 -12.57
C THR A 98 11.29 -10.63 -12.95
N ARG A 99 10.35 -10.41 -13.88
CA ARG A 99 9.88 -9.07 -14.25
C ARG A 99 9.21 -8.36 -13.08
N THR A 100 8.45 -9.08 -12.27
CA THR A 100 7.79 -8.52 -11.07
C THR A 100 8.82 -8.05 -10.04
N ILE A 101 9.83 -8.87 -9.75
CA ILE A 101 10.93 -8.52 -8.84
C ILE A 101 11.67 -7.26 -9.32
N GLN A 102 11.96 -7.18 -10.63
CA GLN A 102 12.62 -6.00 -11.21
C GLN A 102 11.76 -4.73 -11.06
N ILE A 103 10.46 -4.83 -11.35
CA ILE A 103 9.52 -3.71 -11.22
C ILE A 103 9.41 -3.27 -9.75
N GLU A 104 9.34 -4.20 -8.80
CA GLU A 104 9.28 -3.89 -7.37
C GLU A 104 10.55 -3.17 -6.91
N SER A 105 11.74 -3.65 -7.33
CA SER A 105 13.02 -2.98 -7.06
C SER A 105 13.05 -1.57 -7.62
N TRP A 106 12.67 -1.39 -8.89
CA TRP A 106 12.62 -0.08 -9.54
C TRP A 106 11.61 0.86 -8.88
N THR A 107 10.47 0.33 -8.45
CA THR A 107 9.43 1.12 -7.77
C THR A 107 9.94 1.59 -6.40
N LEU A 108 10.63 0.73 -5.67
CA LEU A 108 11.26 1.11 -4.40
C LEU A 108 12.32 2.21 -4.62
N GLU A 109 13.21 2.03 -5.59
CA GLU A 109 14.23 3.04 -5.92
C GLU A 109 13.58 4.36 -6.35
N ALA A 110 12.61 4.32 -7.26
CA ALA A 110 11.90 5.51 -7.73
C ALA A 110 11.18 6.25 -6.60
N THR A 111 10.51 5.53 -5.70
CA THR A 111 9.82 6.15 -4.55
C THR A 111 10.78 6.77 -3.55
N THR A 112 11.96 6.17 -3.31
CA THR A 112 12.99 6.75 -2.45
C THR A 112 13.57 8.04 -3.05
N VAL A 113 13.91 8.02 -4.34
CA VAL A 113 14.41 9.20 -5.07
C VAL A 113 13.36 10.30 -5.10
N LEU A 114 12.11 9.98 -5.38
CA LEU A 114 11.01 10.94 -5.38
C LEU A 114 10.83 11.57 -4.00
N SER A 115 10.89 10.77 -2.92
CA SER A 115 10.78 11.27 -1.55
C SER A 115 11.93 12.23 -1.21
N ALA A 116 13.16 11.88 -1.57
CA ALA A 116 14.32 12.75 -1.39
C ALA A 116 14.18 14.05 -2.21
N CYS A 117 13.72 13.96 -3.46
CA CYS A 117 13.49 15.11 -4.33
C CYS A 117 12.45 16.07 -3.73
N LEU A 118 11.32 15.55 -3.25
CA LEU A 118 10.28 16.34 -2.58
C LEU A 118 10.80 17.02 -1.31
N GLU A 119 11.67 16.35 -0.55
CA GLU A 119 12.30 16.95 0.63
C GLU A 119 13.25 18.09 0.23
N GLN A 120 14.07 17.90 -0.80
CA GLN A 120 14.94 18.96 -1.32
C GLN A 120 14.14 20.12 -1.87
N GLN A 121 13.05 19.86 -2.59
CA GLN A 121 12.14 20.90 -3.08
C GLN A 121 11.56 21.73 -1.92
N ARG A 122 11.12 21.08 -0.83
CA ARG A 122 10.64 21.78 0.37
C ARG A 122 11.74 22.64 1.00
N LYS A 123 12.96 22.11 1.13
CA LYS A 123 14.12 22.84 1.66
C LYS A 123 14.44 24.07 0.80
N LEU A 124 14.47 23.90 -0.52
CA LEU A 124 14.72 25.00 -1.47
C LEU A 124 13.60 26.05 -1.39
N GLN A 125 12.34 25.64 -1.36
CA GLN A 125 11.22 26.57 -1.24
C GLN A 125 11.28 27.38 0.06
N ALA A 126 11.65 26.74 1.18
CA ALA A 126 11.86 27.41 2.45
C ALA A 126 13.02 28.41 2.38
N LYS A 127 14.17 28.02 1.78
CA LYS A 127 15.31 28.91 1.56
C LYS A 127 14.96 30.11 0.68
N VAL A 128 14.23 29.91 -0.41
CA VAL A 128 13.77 31.00 -1.29
C VAL A 128 12.85 31.95 -0.53
N THR A 129 11.89 31.42 0.23
CA THR A 129 10.99 32.25 1.04
C THR A 129 11.76 33.06 2.10
N ASP A 130 12.77 32.48 2.72
CA ASP A 130 13.63 33.14 3.70
C ASP A 130 14.51 34.23 3.06
N LEU A 131 15.10 33.97 1.89
CA LEU A 131 15.85 34.97 1.12
C LEU A 131 14.96 36.14 0.66
N GLU A 132 13.76 35.85 0.16
CA GLU A 132 12.78 36.87 -0.19
C GLU A 132 12.38 37.72 1.04
N SER A 133 12.14 37.07 2.18
CA SER A 133 11.81 37.76 3.43
C SER A 133 12.93 38.68 3.90
N ARG A 134 14.21 38.24 3.81
CA ARG A 134 15.37 39.06 4.15
C ARG A 134 15.51 40.26 3.20
N SER A 135 15.33 40.04 1.90
CA SER A 135 15.41 41.09 0.89
C SER A 135 14.33 42.16 1.08
N ARG A 136 13.12 41.77 1.52
CA ARG A 136 11.98 42.68 1.72
C ARG A 136 11.87 43.25 3.13
N ARG A 137 12.80 42.94 4.04
CA ARG A 137 12.69 43.32 5.46
C ARG A 137 12.61 44.83 5.69
N ASN A 138 13.30 45.61 4.86
CA ASN A 138 13.30 47.06 4.92
C ASN A 138 12.21 47.70 4.03
N ASN A 139 11.34 46.88 3.43
CA ASN A 139 10.25 47.36 2.59
C ASN A 139 8.99 47.60 3.42
N VAL A 140 8.29 48.68 3.10
CA VAL A 140 6.92 48.96 3.54
C VAL A 140 6.04 49.03 2.31
N ARG A 141 4.82 48.49 2.45
CA ARG A 141 3.80 48.53 1.42
C ARG A 141 2.68 49.46 1.85
N ILE A 142 2.43 50.47 1.04
CA ILE A 142 1.42 51.51 1.27
C ILE A 142 0.26 51.29 0.31
N PHE A 143 -0.94 51.12 0.84
CA PHE A 143 -2.18 50.89 0.08
C PHE A 143 -3.11 52.09 0.16
N GLY A 144 -3.95 52.27 -0.86
CA GLY A 144 -5.02 53.28 -0.86
C GLY A 144 -4.64 54.66 -1.42
N LEU A 145 -3.38 54.86 -1.82
CA LEU A 145 -2.92 56.09 -2.48
C LEU A 145 -3.48 56.18 -3.91
N PRO A 146 -4.28 57.22 -4.26
CA PRO A 146 -4.86 57.37 -5.59
C PRO A 146 -3.79 57.36 -6.68
N GLU A 147 -4.06 56.74 -7.83
CA GLU A 147 -3.09 56.68 -8.94
C GLU A 147 -2.81 58.09 -9.51
N GLY A 148 -1.55 58.48 -9.64
CA GLY A 148 -1.13 59.73 -10.28
C GLY A 148 -0.87 60.90 -9.34
N VAL A 149 -1.07 60.75 -8.03
CA VAL A 149 -0.76 61.78 -7.02
C VAL A 149 0.74 62.02 -6.85
N GLU A 150 1.58 61.10 -7.33
CA GLU A 150 3.03 61.21 -7.20
C GLU A 150 3.68 62.12 -8.24
N GLU A 151 2.89 62.58 -9.22
CA GLU A 151 3.31 63.40 -10.34
C GLU A 151 4.58 62.84 -11.03
N ASN A 152 5.74 63.48 -10.81
CA ASN A 152 7.00 63.18 -11.47
C ASN A 152 7.94 62.26 -10.67
N SER A 153 7.74 62.11 -9.34
CA SER A 153 8.70 61.38 -8.49
C SER A 153 8.04 60.74 -7.27
N VAL A 154 7.89 59.40 -7.34
CA VAL A 154 7.35 58.60 -6.23
C VAL A 154 8.16 58.74 -4.94
N PRO A 155 9.51 58.70 -4.94
CA PRO A 155 10.29 58.85 -3.70
C PRO A 155 10.08 60.21 -3.02
N ARG A 156 10.06 61.30 -3.79
CA ARG A 156 9.86 62.66 -3.24
C ARG A 156 8.46 62.84 -2.68
N PHE A 157 7.45 62.35 -3.40
CA PHE A 157 6.08 62.34 -2.93
C PHE A 157 5.94 61.58 -1.60
N ILE A 158 6.51 60.38 -1.50
CA ILE A 158 6.45 59.58 -0.27
C ILE A 158 7.17 60.27 0.89
N GLU A 159 8.33 60.88 0.64
CA GLU A 159 9.09 61.63 1.65
C GLU A 159 8.25 62.78 2.25
N SER A 160 7.64 63.61 1.40
CA SER A 160 6.74 64.69 1.83
C SER A 160 5.50 64.14 2.54
N PHE A 161 4.85 63.14 1.95
CA PHE A 161 3.63 62.52 2.48
C PHE A 161 3.85 61.93 3.88
N LEU A 162 4.93 61.19 4.09
CA LEU A 162 5.25 60.60 5.40
C LEU A 162 5.55 61.67 6.44
N THR A 163 6.33 62.70 6.07
CA THR A 163 6.68 63.79 7.00
C THR A 163 5.44 64.56 7.45
N GLU A 164 4.55 64.91 6.53
CA GLU A 164 3.29 65.61 6.82
C GLU A 164 2.32 64.73 7.63
N GLN A 165 2.06 63.51 7.16
CA GLN A 165 1.06 62.66 7.79
C GLN A 165 1.51 62.14 9.13
N LEU A 166 2.80 61.81 9.31
CA LEU A 166 3.31 61.27 10.56
C LEU A 166 3.76 62.34 11.55
N GLN A 167 3.81 63.63 11.16
CA GLN A 167 4.28 64.74 11.99
C GLN A 167 5.69 64.49 12.54
N LEU A 168 6.56 63.93 11.69
CA LEU A 168 7.95 63.66 12.06
C LEU A 168 8.69 65.00 12.28
N PRO A 169 9.65 65.05 13.22
CA PRO A 169 10.40 66.27 13.47
C PRO A 169 11.06 66.74 12.16
N GLY A 170 10.87 68.02 11.84
CA GLY A 170 11.36 68.62 10.60
C GLY A 170 12.85 68.39 10.42
N GLY A 171 13.25 67.88 9.25
CA GLY A 171 14.65 67.52 8.95
C GLY A 171 15.01 66.05 9.18
N SER A 172 14.03 65.18 9.48
CA SER A 172 14.24 63.73 9.53
C SER A 172 14.50 63.18 8.12
N ASP A 173 15.76 62.91 7.78
CA ASP A 173 16.12 62.19 6.55
C ASP A 173 15.63 60.74 6.67
N LEU A 174 14.58 60.41 5.93
CA LEU A 174 13.99 59.06 5.92
C LEU A 174 14.88 58.04 5.19
N LYS A 175 15.93 58.49 4.49
CA LYS A 175 16.88 57.64 3.75
C LYS A 175 16.17 56.59 2.89
N ILE A 176 15.21 57.03 2.08
CA ILE A 176 14.48 56.16 1.16
C ILE A 176 15.42 55.80 0.00
N GLN A 177 15.77 54.51 -0.13
CA GLN A 177 16.62 54.05 -1.24
C GLN A 177 15.83 53.93 -2.54
N ARG A 178 14.58 53.44 -2.45
CA ARG A 178 13.72 53.24 -3.62
C ARG A 178 12.25 53.31 -3.23
N ALA A 179 11.45 54.00 -4.03
CA ALA A 179 10.00 53.97 -3.92
C ALA A 179 9.37 53.85 -5.31
N HIS A 180 8.40 52.96 -5.47
CA HIS A 180 7.72 52.73 -6.74
C HIS A 180 6.35 52.09 -6.53
N ARG A 181 5.42 52.28 -7.47
CA ARG A 181 4.19 51.47 -7.51
C ARG A 181 4.50 50.02 -7.86
N SER A 182 3.67 49.10 -7.38
CA SER A 182 3.77 47.69 -7.75
C SER A 182 3.76 47.53 -9.28
N LEU A 183 4.60 46.65 -9.80
CA LEU A 183 4.81 46.42 -11.23
C LEU A 183 3.62 45.72 -11.94
N THR A 184 2.44 45.74 -11.33
CA THR A 184 1.19 45.24 -11.92
C THR A 184 0.63 46.27 -12.90
N ASN A 185 -0.15 45.82 -13.89
CA ASN A 185 -0.84 46.70 -14.82
C ASN A 185 -1.70 47.75 -14.07
N LYS A 186 -1.80 48.95 -14.65
CA LYS A 186 -2.59 50.02 -14.07
C LYS A 186 -4.07 49.59 -14.02
N PRO A 187 -4.70 49.56 -12.83
CA PRO A 187 -6.09 49.16 -12.70
C PRO A 187 -7.03 50.21 -13.31
N PRO A 188 -8.26 49.84 -13.69
CA PRO A 188 -9.29 50.80 -14.10
C PRO A 188 -9.65 51.73 -12.93
N PRO A 189 -10.24 52.92 -13.19
CA PRO A 189 -10.52 53.93 -12.16
C PRO A 189 -11.37 53.45 -10.98
N GLU A 190 -12.24 52.47 -11.20
CA GLU A 190 -13.13 51.88 -10.19
C GLU A 190 -12.45 50.83 -9.30
N ALA A 191 -11.33 50.25 -9.77
CA ALA A 191 -10.60 49.23 -9.04
C ALA A 191 -9.65 49.85 -8.00
N PRO A 192 -9.23 49.08 -6.97
CA PRO A 192 -8.33 49.59 -5.94
C PRO A 192 -6.99 50.01 -6.55
N PRO A 193 -6.42 51.16 -6.12
CA PRO A 193 -5.15 51.64 -6.66
C PRO A 193 -3.99 50.70 -6.29
N ARG A 194 -2.93 50.69 -7.11
CA ARG A 194 -1.74 49.87 -6.83
C ARG A 194 -1.04 50.35 -5.58
N ALA A 195 -0.51 49.40 -4.83
CA ALA A 195 0.30 49.70 -3.67
C ALA A 195 1.63 50.33 -4.08
N ILE A 196 2.14 51.24 -3.25
CA ILE A 196 3.50 51.75 -3.35
C ILE A 196 4.39 50.91 -2.44
N ILE A 197 5.51 50.43 -2.98
CA ILE A 197 6.54 49.72 -2.22
C ILE A 197 7.68 50.71 -1.99
N VAL A 198 7.98 50.94 -0.71
CA VAL A 198 9.02 51.87 -0.25
C VAL A 198 10.09 51.05 0.45
N ASN A 199 11.33 51.15 -0.01
CA ASN A 199 12.49 50.52 0.59
C ASN A 199 13.32 51.58 1.32
N PHE A 200 13.48 51.38 2.62
CA PHE A 200 14.27 52.25 3.49
C PHE A 200 15.70 51.71 3.63
N LEU A 201 16.67 52.60 3.80
CA LEU A 201 18.05 52.20 4.06
C LEU A 201 18.19 51.47 5.40
N GLU A 202 17.54 52.01 6.43
CA GLU A 202 17.65 51.54 7.81
C GLU A 202 16.36 50.86 8.28
N TYR A 203 16.49 49.67 8.89
CA TYR A 203 15.36 48.92 9.44
C TYR A 203 14.64 49.67 10.57
N SER A 204 15.41 50.38 11.42
CA SER A 204 14.90 51.22 12.51
C SER A 204 13.93 52.29 12.01
N THR A 205 14.28 52.98 10.92
CA THR A 205 13.43 54.02 10.30
C THR A 205 12.13 53.42 9.79
N LYS A 206 12.21 52.26 9.11
CA LYS A 206 11.04 51.52 8.63
C LYS A 206 10.10 51.11 9.78
N GLU A 207 10.65 50.59 10.89
CA GLU A 207 9.86 50.19 12.07
C GLU A 207 9.20 51.39 12.76
N MET A 208 9.92 52.50 12.89
CA MET A 208 9.38 53.74 13.46
C MET A 208 8.20 54.24 12.61
N ILE A 209 8.35 54.28 11.29
CA ILE A 209 7.29 54.70 10.36
C ILE A 209 6.05 53.81 10.49
N LEU A 210 6.21 52.47 10.49
CA LEU A 210 5.09 51.55 10.66
C LEU A 210 4.38 51.76 12.00
N ARG A 211 5.16 51.92 13.09
CA ARG A 211 4.61 52.15 14.42
C ARG A 211 3.80 53.44 14.51
N GLU A 212 4.31 54.54 13.96
CA GLU A 212 3.58 55.81 13.94
C GLU A 212 2.37 55.77 13.01
N ALA A 213 2.48 55.08 11.87
CA ALA A 213 1.38 54.90 10.93
C ALA A 213 0.23 54.07 11.52
N TRP A 214 0.52 53.05 12.33
CA TRP A 214 -0.51 52.21 12.95
C TRP A 214 -1.21 52.84 14.15
N LYS A 215 -0.64 53.90 14.75
CA LYS A 215 -1.29 54.62 15.86
C LYS A 215 -2.49 55.45 15.43
N LYS A 216 -2.56 55.86 14.17
CA LYS A 216 -3.59 56.79 13.68
C LYS A 216 -4.14 56.39 12.33
N LYS A 217 -5.36 56.85 12.05
CA LYS A 217 -6.00 56.62 10.76
C LYS A 217 -5.55 57.69 9.77
N ILE A 218 -4.75 57.32 8.78
CA ILE A 218 -4.27 58.22 7.73
C ILE A 218 -5.26 58.20 6.57
N GLN A 219 -5.64 59.39 6.07
CA GLN A 219 -6.59 59.54 4.98
C GLN A 219 -6.01 60.45 3.89
N MET A 220 -6.30 60.12 2.64
CA MET A 220 -5.97 60.93 1.47
C MET A 220 -7.27 61.17 0.70
N GLY A 221 -7.80 62.39 0.77
CA GLY A 221 -9.14 62.69 0.27
C GLY A 221 -10.20 61.83 0.97
N SER A 222 -11.00 61.09 0.19
CA SER A 222 -12.03 60.17 0.70
C SER A 222 -11.54 58.76 1.00
N LYS A 223 -10.27 58.43 0.70
CA LYS A 223 -9.73 57.07 0.83
C LYS A 223 -8.82 56.95 2.06
N THR A 224 -8.95 55.83 2.77
CA THR A 224 -8.05 55.49 3.89
C THR A 224 -6.76 54.88 3.34
N VAL A 225 -5.62 55.31 3.88
CA VAL A 225 -4.30 54.81 3.52
C VAL A 225 -3.87 53.78 4.57
N TYR A 226 -3.40 52.62 4.11
CA TYR A 226 -2.95 51.53 4.99
C TYR A 226 -1.47 51.27 4.78
N PHE A 227 -0.79 50.96 5.88
CA PHE A 227 0.62 50.62 5.92
C PHE A 227 0.76 49.19 6.40
N ASP A 228 1.56 48.41 5.69
CA ASP A 228 1.87 47.04 6.09
C ASP A 228 3.30 46.68 5.69
N HIS A 229 3.78 45.58 6.25
CA HIS A 229 4.99 44.91 5.82
C HIS A 229 4.85 44.38 4.39
N ASP A 230 5.95 44.40 3.63
CA ASP A 230 6.03 43.71 2.33
C ASP A 230 6.42 42.24 2.52
N TYR A 231 5.45 41.41 2.95
CA TYR A 231 5.69 39.97 3.07
C TYR A 231 5.76 39.28 1.70
N PRO A 232 6.59 38.23 1.56
CA PRO A 232 6.55 37.36 0.39
C PRO A 232 5.17 36.69 0.28
N LEU A 233 4.79 36.32 -0.94
CA LEU A 233 3.45 35.82 -1.26
C LEU A 233 3.03 34.65 -0.38
N ARG A 234 3.95 33.70 -0.13
CA ARG A 234 3.68 32.52 0.70
C ARG A 234 3.30 32.91 2.13
N LEU A 235 4.07 33.78 2.77
CA LEU A 235 3.77 34.28 4.11
C LEU A 235 2.49 35.13 4.13
N SER A 236 2.23 35.90 3.07
CA SER A 236 0.97 36.65 2.95
C SER A 236 -0.24 35.73 2.83
N GLN A 237 -0.14 34.61 2.11
CA GLN A 237 -1.19 33.59 2.02
C GLN A 237 -1.38 32.87 3.36
N ASP A 238 -0.29 32.49 4.01
CA ASP A 238 -0.33 31.86 5.34
C ASP A 238 -0.98 32.80 6.36
N ALA A 239 -0.59 34.08 6.37
CA ALA A 239 -1.17 35.13 7.21
C ALA A 239 -2.70 35.26 7.03
N LYS A 240 -3.23 35.13 5.80
CA LYS A 240 -4.68 35.13 5.53
C LYS A 240 -5.42 33.94 6.13
N SER A 241 -4.74 32.82 6.36
CA SER A 241 -5.33 31.63 7.00
C SER A 241 -5.34 31.70 8.54
N THR A 242 -4.44 32.50 9.13
CA THR A 242 -4.30 32.65 10.58
C THR A 242 -5.50 33.25 11.34
N PRO A 243 -6.39 34.10 10.79
CA PRO A 243 -7.49 34.70 11.54
C PRO A 243 -8.47 33.66 12.09
N VAL A 244 -8.70 32.57 11.35
CA VAL A 244 -9.57 31.46 11.80
C VAL A 244 -8.97 30.81 13.05
N LEU A 245 -7.65 30.56 13.04
CA LEU A 245 -6.98 30.02 14.22
C LEU A 245 -6.99 31.02 15.38
N ARG A 246 -6.69 32.30 15.14
CA ARG A 246 -6.73 33.35 16.18
C ARG A 246 -8.10 33.41 16.85
N LYS A 247 -9.20 33.40 16.07
CA LYS A 247 -10.57 33.42 16.59
C LYS A 247 -10.85 32.19 17.47
N TYR A 248 -10.39 31.01 17.03
CA TYR A 248 -10.53 29.77 17.78
C TYR A 248 -9.74 29.78 19.11
N LEU A 249 -8.52 30.31 19.11
CA LEU A 249 -7.65 30.40 20.30
C LEU A 249 -8.12 31.47 21.29
N LYS A 250 -8.62 32.60 20.79
CA LYS A 250 -9.23 33.65 21.61
C LYS A 250 -10.49 33.13 22.32
N LYS A 251 -11.33 32.36 21.63
CA LYS A 251 -12.53 31.72 22.23
C LYS A 251 -12.19 30.73 23.35
N ARG A 252 -10.98 30.16 23.36
CA ARG A 252 -10.53 29.21 24.39
C ARG A 252 -9.70 29.84 25.50
N ASN A 253 -9.53 31.16 25.47
CA ASN A 253 -8.74 31.91 26.45
C ASN A 253 -7.31 31.37 26.63
N THR A 254 -6.74 30.76 25.58
CA THR A 254 -5.44 30.07 25.66
C THR A 254 -4.23 30.93 25.33
N VAL A 255 -4.40 32.17 24.85
CA VAL A 255 -3.29 33.05 24.43
C VAL A 255 -3.65 34.53 24.70
N SER A 256 -2.71 35.32 25.25
CA SER A 256 -2.89 36.76 25.48
C SER A 256 -2.68 37.56 24.18
N ASP A 257 -3.41 38.67 24.01
CA ASP A 257 -3.38 39.51 22.80
C ASP A 257 -1.99 40.13 22.48
N SER A 258 -1.07 40.13 23.46
CA SER A 258 0.31 40.67 23.34
C SER A 258 1.24 39.81 22.45
N VAL A 259 1.00 38.50 22.37
CA VAL A 259 1.86 37.56 21.61
C VAL A 259 1.81 37.81 20.10
N TYR A 260 0.74 38.44 19.59
CA TYR A 260 0.53 38.61 18.15
C TYR A 260 1.04 39.95 17.58
N GLN A 261 1.46 40.90 18.41
CA GLN A 261 1.89 42.22 17.94
C GLN A 261 3.40 42.33 17.69
N HIS A 262 4.20 41.32 18.05
CA HIS A 262 5.67 41.44 18.01
C HIS A 262 6.42 40.25 17.37
N GLU A 263 5.76 39.45 16.53
CA GLU A 263 6.30 38.14 16.08
C GLU A 263 6.36 37.98 14.55
N ASP A 264 6.86 38.99 13.85
CA ASP A 264 6.88 39.02 12.38
C ASP A 264 8.21 38.55 11.74
N SER A 265 9.08 37.89 12.52
CA SER A 265 10.31 37.26 12.01
C SER A 265 10.39 35.77 12.34
N LEU A 266 9.91 34.95 11.40
CA LEU A 266 10.32 33.57 11.06
C LEU A 266 10.00 32.36 11.97
N GLY A 267 9.68 32.48 13.28
CA GLY A 267 9.86 31.32 14.19
C GLY A 267 8.64 30.62 14.83
N ILE A 268 7.50 31.29 15.00
CA ILE A 268 6.65 30.98 16.18
C ILE A 268 5.40 30.13 15.86
N TRP A 269 5.12 29.89 14.58
CA TRP A 269 4.16 28.85 14.21
C TRP A 269 4.72 27.44 14.31
N HIS A 270 6.03 27.27 14.15
CA HIS A 270 6.66 25.95 14.33
C HIS A 270 6.57 25.50 15.80
N THR A 271 6.73 26.42 16.76
CA THR A 271 6.61 26.15 18.20
C THR A 271 5.16 25.91 18.63
N TYR A 272 4.15 26.58 18.07
CA TYR A 272 2.75 26.27 18.35
C TYR A 272 2.31 24.89 17.82
N LEU A 273 2.80 24.50 16.63
CA LEU A 273 2.50 23.19 16.04
C LEU A 273 3.26 22.05 16.75
N LEU A 274 4.53 22.24 17.12
CA LEU A 274 5.31 21.26 17.89
C LEU A 274 4.76 21.07 19.31
N LEU A 275 4.28 22.11 20.00
CA LEU A 275 3.64 21.97 21.32
C LEU A 275 2.30 21.22 21.26
N ARG A 276 1.57 21.29 20.14
CA ARG A 276 0.34 20.53 19.93
C ARG A 276 0.64 19.08 19.55
N ALA A 277 1.67 18.85 18.72
CA ALA A 277 2.17 17.53 18.39
C ALA A 277 2.67 16.77 19.64
N GLY A 278 3.43 17.43 20.52
CA GLY A 278 3.91 16.83 21.78
C GLY A 278 2.82 16.58 22.85
N ARG A 279 1.63 17.18 22.73
CA ARG A 279 0.47 16.84 23.56
C ARG A 279 -0.35 15.69 22.99
N LEU A 280 -0.42 15.55 21.66
CA LEU A 280 -1.05 14.39 21.01
C LEU A 280 -0.19 13.13 21.12
N GLN A 281 1.14 13.22 21.07
CA GLN A 281 2.02 12.08 21.30
C GLN A 281 1.95 11.56 22.74
N ARG A 282 1.81 12.45 23.74
CA ARG A 282 1.60 12.05 25.14
C ARG A 282 0.20 11.51 25.40
N ALA A 283 -0.84 12.04 24.74
CA ALA A 283 -2.20 11.50 24.80
C ALA A 283 -2.35 10.17 24.03
N ALA A 284 -1.58 9.94 22.98
CA ALA A 284 -1.52 8.67 22.26
C ALA A 284 -0.71 7.62 23.03
N ALA A 285 0.40 8.01 23.67
CA ALA A 285 1.22 7.11 24.48
C ALA A 285 0.50 6.58 25.73
N THR A 286 -0.47 7.31 26.27
CA THR A 286 -1.34 6.84 27.37
C THR A 286 -2.54 6.01 26.89
N TRP A 287 -2.81 5.95 25.58
CA TRP A 287 -3.94 5.19 25.01
C TRP A 287 -3.53 3.91 24.28
N ILE A 288 -2.26 3.79 23.86
CA ILE A 288 -1.76 2.61 23.13
C ILE A 288 -1.56 1.35 24.02
N PRO A 289 -1.27 1.41 25.35
CA PRO A 289 -1.16 0.18 26.14
C PRO A 289 -2.50 -0.58 26.33
N SER A 290 -3.65 0.08 26.16
CA SER A 290 -4.96 -0.51 26.45
C SER A 290 -5.55 -1.33 25.29
N GLY A 291 -5.22 -0.98 24.04
CA GLY A 291 -5.74 -1.67 22.86
C GLY A 291 -5.02 -2.98 22.52
N ILE A 292 -3.69 -3.01 22.65
CA ILE A 292 -2.86 -4.15 22.25
C ILE A 292 -2.97 -5.32 23.25
N ALA A 293 -3.30 -5.05 24.52
CA ALA A 293 -3.49 -6.08 25.55
C ALA A 293 -4.81 -6.87 25.42
N SER A 294 -5.79 -6.38 24.65
CA SER A 294 -7.06 -7.09 24.41
C SER A 294 -6.96 -8.10 23.25
N LEU A 295 -6.18 -7.77 22.22
CA LEU A 295 -6.01 -8.61 21.03
C LEU A 295 -5.03 -9.78 21.25
N ARG A 296 -4.08 -9.66 22.20
CA ARG A 296 -3.20 -10.79 22.57
C ARG A 296 -3.93 -11.84 23.43
N ARG A 297 -4.91 -11.43 24.26
CA ARG A 297 -5.72 -12.34 25.09
C ARG A 297 -6.74 -13.19 24.32
N GLN A 298 -7.21 -12.73 23.16
CA GLN A 298 -8.11 -13.53 22.30
C GLN A 298 -7.37 -14.59 21.48
N ARG A 299 -6.06 -14.45 21.28
CA ARG A 299 -5.25 -15.46 20.57
C ARG A 299 -4.89 -16.63 21.48
N ASP A 300 -4.57 -16.37 22.75
CA ASP A 300 -4.15 -17.41 23.70
C ASP A 300 -5.29 -18.30 24.21
N GLN A 301 -6.57 -17.86 24.12
CA GLN A 301 -7.72 -18.71 24.46
C GLN A 301 -8.13 -19.70 23.36
N ARG A 302 -7.65 -19.54 22.11
CA ARG A 302 -7.95 -20.46 21.00
C ARG A 302 -6.90 -21.55 20.78
N SER A 303 -5.71 -21.46 21.39
CA SER A 303 -4.63 -22.44 21.24
C SER A 303 -4.47 -23.40 22.43
N GLY A 304 -5.35 -23.33 23.44
CA GLY A 304 -5.21 -24.07 24.70
C GLY A 304 -6.29 -25.11 24.96
N THR A 305 -6.58 -26.02 24.02
CA THR A 305 -7.37 -27.25 24.31
C THR A 305 -7.02 -28.39 23.36
N THR A 306 -5.89 -29.08 23.61
CA THR A 306 -5.76 -30.55 23.48
C THR A 306 -4.41 -31.00 24.06
N THR A 307 -4.44 -31.60 25.26
CA THR A 307 -3.75 -32.83 25.73
C THR A 307 -2.41 -33.23 25.07
N GLY A 308 -1.32 -33.60 25.76
CA GLY A 308 -1.08 -33.96 27.15
C GLY A 308 0.04 -35.01 27.26
N ALA A 309 0.93 -34.82 28.24
CA ALA A 309 1.69 -35.80 29.02
C ALA A 309 2.95 -36.55 28.49
N SER A 310 3.94 -36.62 29.41
CA SER A 310 5.11 -37.51 29.54
C SER A 310 6.41 -37.05 28.84
N GLY A 311 7.60 -36.96 29.45
CA GLY A 311 8.11 -37.34 30.77
C GLY A 311 9.64 -37.57 30.67
N MET A 312 10.38 -37.34 31.78
CA MET A 312 11.80 -37.72 32.04
C MET A 312 12.92 -36.99 31.26
N ALA A 313 14.16 -36.79 31.72
CA ALA A 313 14.87 -36.74 33.01
C ALA A 313 16.38 -36.57 32.67
N THR A 314 17.16 -36.00 33.61
CA THR A 314 18.63 -36.17 33.85
C THR A 314 19.67 -35.16 33.30
N GLY A 315 20.56 -34.74 34.25
CA GLY A 315 21.97 -34.33 34.06
C GLY A 315 22.21 -32.84 33.84
N GLY A 316 22.88 -32.02 34.66
CA GLY A 316 23.81 -32.28 35.76
C GLY A 316 25.27 -31.97 35.36
N LYS A 317 25.72 -30.71 35.48
CA LYS A 317 27.10 -30.34 35.88
C LYS A 317 27.28 -28.82 36.07
N GLN A 318 27.69 -28.45 37.28
CA GLN A 318 28.27 -27.15 37.65
C GLN A 318 29.78 -27.15 37.38
N GLN A 319 30.34 -25.99 37.00
CA GLN A 319 31.74 -25.63 37.29
C GLN A 319 31.92 -24.10 37.37
N SER A 320 32.07 -23.65 38.63
CA SER A 320 33.01 -22.64 39.16
C SER A 320 33.58 -21.50 38.29
N SER A 321 33.20 -20.26 38.69
CA SER A 321 34.05 -19.10 39.07
C SER A 321 35.38 -18.79 38.36
N ASN A 322 35.54 -17.56 37.86
CA ASN A 322 36.39 -16.54 38.52
C ASN A 322 36.26 -15.13 37.91
N SER A 323 36.31 -14.13 38.80
CA SER A 323 36.40 -12.68 38.57
C SER A 323 37.80 -12.21 38.17
N ALA A 324 37.90 -11.06 37.50
CA ALA A 324 38.72 -9.87 37.88
C ALA A 324 39.27 -9.08 36.66
N GLU A 325 38.66 -7.90 36.42
CA GLU A 325 39.25 -6.56 36.54
C GLU A 325 40.74 -6.29 36.16
N SER A 326 40.97 -5.42 35.16
CA SER A 326 41.96 -4.30 35.13
C SER A 326 41.92 -3.65 33.74
N LYS A 327 41.43 -2.41 33.58
CA LYS A 327 42.19 -1.14 33.57
C LYS A 327 43.52 -1.19 32.81
N SER A 328 43.50 -0.78 31.55
CA SER A 328 44.23 0.36 30.98
C SER A 328 43.58 0.76 29.66
#